data_AF-A0A2W0AK70-F1
#
_entry.id   AF-A0A2W0AK70-F1
#
_cell.length_a   1.000
_cell.length_b   1.000
_cell.length_c   1.000
_cell.angle_alpha   90.00
_cell.angle_beta   90.00
_cell.angle_gamma   90.00
#
_symmetry.space_group_name_H-M   'P 1'
#
loop_
_entity.id
_entity.type
_entity.pdbx_description
1 polymer ?
#
loop_
_entity_poly.entity_id
_entity_poly.type
_entity_poly.pdbx_seq_one_letter_code
_entity_poly.pdbx_strand_id
1 'polypeptide(L)'
;QQEKLAEATKVWRAVTAQNPRDAAAFASLGVVLSKQQKYEDAIVAYRKALALNPKLTGIQLNLGLALFKLGKFKAAIAPFRAALAGDPSNMQARTLLGMSYYGAKQFAAAAKYLETAAKADPANIELQQILAQNCLLMKNYPCAIDTFRHILEMNPDSAAIHMLLGEAFDSSDRTLEAISEFQAAARVAP
;
A
#
# COMPACT_ATOMS: atom_id res chain seq x y z
N GLN A 1 17.09 3.67 21.36
CA GLN A 1 16.77 2.63 20.35
C GLN A 1 17.52 2.84 19.03
N GLN A 2 17.65 4.08 18.55
CA GLN A 2 18.36 4.42 17.30
C GLN A 2 19.87 4.11 17.33
N GLU A 3 20.53 4.36 18.46
CA GLU A 3 21.95 4.05 18.67
C GLU A 3 22.25 2.55 18.52
N LYS A 4 21.42 1.69 19.13
CA LYS A 4 21.51 0.23 18.99
C LYS A 4 21.35 -0.22 17.54
N LEU A 5 20.51 0.45 16.75
CA LEU A 5 20.36 0.14 15.32
C LEU A 5 21.60 0.55 14.53
N ALA A 6 22.21 1.70 14.83
CA ALA A 6 23.42 2.17 14.18
C ALA A 6 24.60 1.22 14.45
N GLU A 7 24.77 0.77 15.69
CA GLU A 7 25.76 -0.24 16.06
C GLU A 7 25.50 -1.58 15.33
N ALA A 8 24.25 -2.06 15.32
CA ALA A 8 23.88 -3.26 14.59
C ALA A 8 24.19 -3.15 13.08
N THR A 9 23.95 -2.00 12.46
CA THR A 9 24.35 -1.78 11.06
C THR A 9 25.85 -1.86 10.87
N LYS A 10 26.66 -1.30 11.78
CA LYS A 10 28.12 -1.38 11.71
C LYS A 10 28.58 -2.84 11.77
N VAL A 11 28.02 -3.62 12.71
CA VAL A 11 28.31 -5.06 12.85
C VAL A 11 27.92 -5.80 11.57
N TRP A 12 26.69 -5.64 11.08
CA TRP A 12 26.23 -6.35 9.88
C TRP A 12 27.00 -5.97 8.62
N ARG A 13 27.44 -4.71 8.49
CA ARG A 13 28.34 -4.30 7.39
C ARG A 13 29.71 -4.99 7.46
N ALA A 14 30.26 -5.18 8.67
CA ALA A 14 31.50 -5.92 8.84
C ALA A 14 31.31 -7.41 8.48
N VAL A 15 30.21 -8.02 8.92
CA VAL A 15 29.88 -9.43 8.61
C VAL A 15 29.72 -9.63 7.10
N THR A 16 28.98 -8.76 6.41
CA THR A 16 28.78 -8.91 4.96
C THR A 16 30.06 -8.61 4.15
N ALA A 17 30.97 -7.78 4.67
CA ALA A 17 32.28 -7.55 4.06
C ALA A 17 33.19 -8.78 4.18
N GLN A 18 33.20 -9.45 5.34
CA GLN A 18 33.97 -10.68 5.56
C GLN A 18 33.37 -11.89 4.82
N ASN A 19 32.03 -11.94 4.73
CA ASN A 19 31.27 -13.04 4.13
C ASN A 19 30.40 -12.55 2.95
N PRO A 20 30.98 -12.22 1.79
CA PRO A 20 30.26 -11.59 0.67
C PRO A 20 29.26 -12.52 -0.05
N ARG A 21 29.20 -13.79 0.35
CA ARG A 21 28.26 -14.81 -0.16
C ARG A 21 27.20 -15.23 0.87
N ASP A 22 27.20 -14.65 2.05
CA ASP A 22 26.19 -14.94 3.07
C ASP A 22 24.88 -14.17 2.81
N ALA A 23 23.92 -14.85 2.19
CA ALA A 23 22.61 -14.29 1.89
C ALA A 23 21.84 -13.83 3.14
N ALA A 24 21.97 -14.57 4.26
CA ALA A 24 21.26 -14.26 5.50
C ALA A 24 21.83 -13.01 6.17
N ALA A 25 23.15 -12.81 6.13
CA ALA A 25 23.78 -11.59 6.61
C ALA A 25 23.31 -10.35 5.85
N PHE A 26 23.23 -10.42 4.51
CA PHE A 26 22.68 -9.32 3.70
C PHE A 26 21.20 -9.07 4.00
N ALA A 27 20.40 -10.12 4.23
CA ALA A 27 19.00 -9.99 4.62
C ALA A 27 18.86 -9.26 5.97
N SER A 28 19.63 -9.66 6.98
CA SER A 28 19.66 -9.00 8.29
C SER A 28 20.12 -7.54 8.22
N LEU A 29 21.16 -7.27 7.41
CA LEU A 29 21.60 -5.90 7.14
C LEU A 29 20.46 -5.05 6.58
N GLY A 30 19.74 -5.58 5.58
CA GLY A 30 18.58 -4.91 5.00
C GLY A 30 17.49 -4.60 6.03
N VAL A 31 17.16 -5.57 6.91
CA VAL A 31 16.16 -5.38 7.98
C VAL A 31 16.55 -4.25 8.92
N VAL A 32 17.81 -4.21 9.36
CA VAL A 32 18.31 -3.16 10.26
C VAL A 32 18.29 -1.79 9.57
N LEU A 33 18.66 -1.72 8.29
CA LEU A 33 18.60 -0.49 7.49
C LEU A 33 17.16 0.00 7.30
N SER A 34 16.20 -0.89 7.01
CA SER A 34 14.78 -0.54 6.91
C SER A 34 14.23 -0.01 8.23
N LYS A 35 14.63 -0.57 9.38
CA LYS A 35 14.24 -0.06 10.71
C LYS A 35 14.78 1.34 11.00
N GLN A 36 15.89 1.72 10.36
CA GLN A 36 16.41 3.09 10.38
C GLN A 36 15.81 4.00 9.31
N GLN A 37 14.83 3.51 8.54
CA GLN A 37 14.25 4.21 7.39
C GLN A 37 15.25 4.52 6.27
N LYS A 38 16.42 3.85 6.26
CA LYS A 38 17.40 3.91 5.17
C LYS A 38 17.00 2.94 4.07
N TYR A 39 15.86 3.24 3.43
CA TYR A 39 15.20 2.31 2.52
C TYR A 39 16.02 2.04 1.25
N GLU A 40 16.75 3.01 0.71
CA GLU A 40 17.66 2.83 -0.43
C GLU A 40 18.74 1.79 -0.14
N ASP A 41 19.45 1.95 0.98
CA ASP A 41 20.49 1.01 1.41
C ASP A 41 19.89 -0.38 1.68
N ALA A 42 18.70 -0.42 2.30
CA ALA A 42 18.00 -1.67 2.58
C ALA A 42 17.66 -2.43 1.28
N ILE A 43 17.19 -1.73 0.24
CA ILE A 43 16.89 -2.31 -1.07
C ILE A 43 18.14 -2.96 -1.67
N VAL A 44 19.30 -2.30 -1.58
CA VAL A 44 20.57 -2.85 -2.08
C VAL A 44 20.91 -4.15 -1.34
N ALA A 45 20.83 -4.14 0.00
CA ALA A 45 21.10 -5.31 0.82
C ALA A 45 20.11 -6.47 0.54
N TYR A 46 18.81 -6.20 0.44
CA TYR A 46 17.80 -7.20 0.12
C TYR A 46 17.99 -7.80 -1.27
N ARG A 47 18.28 -6.98 -2.28
CA ARG A 47 18.56 -7.48 -3.64
C ARG A 47 19.80 -8.36 -3.67
N LYS A 48 20.85 -8.02 -2.91
CA LYS A 48 22.04 -8.86 -2.78
C LYS A 48 21.71 -10.19 -2.09
N ALA A 49 20.91 -10.17 -1.03
CA ALA A 49 20.45 -11.39 -0.35
C ALA A 49 19.67 -12.31 -1.30
N LEU A 50 18.71 -11.75 -2.05
CA LEU A 50 17.88 -12.50 -3.01
C LEU A 50 18.68 -13.00 -4.22
N ALA A 51 19.72 -12.28 -4.66
CA ALA A 51 20.61 -12.74 -5.71
C ALA A 51 21.48 -13.93 -5.26
N LEU A 52 21.88 -13.96 -3.98
CA LEU A 52 22.62 -15.07 -3.39
C LEU A 52 21.72 -16.27 -3.06
N ASN A 53 20.51 -16.02 -2.58
CA ASN A 53 19.51 -17.05 -2.28
C ASN A 53 18.10 -16.57 -2.64
N PRO A 54 17.57 -16.97 -3.82
CA PRO A 54 16.23 -16.60 -4.27
C PRO A 54 15.09 -17.18 -3.40
N LYS A 55 15.38 -18.18 -2.55
CA LYS A 55 14.37 -18.85 -1.71
C LYS A 55 14.03 -18.09 -0.43
N LEU A 56 14.67 -16.94 -0.17
CA LEU A 56 14.36 -16.07 0.97
C LEU A 56 13.05 -15.31 0.74
N THR A 57 11.92 -16.02 0.67
CA THR A 57 10.60 -15.47 0.33
C THR A 57 10.16 -14.35 1.28
N GLY A 58 10.48 -14.43 2.57
CA GLY A 58 10.22 -13.36 3.54
C GLY A 58 10.91 -12.02 3.21
N ILE A 59 12.00 -12.04 2.45
CA ILE A 59 12.72 -10.83 2.03
C ILE A 59 12.02 -10.13 0.86
N GLN A 60 11.20 -10.83 0.07
CA GLN A 60 10.41 -10.21 -1.00
C GLN A 60 9.42 -9.19 -0.44
N LEU A 61 8.75 -9.53 0.68
CA LEU A 61 7.84 -8.60 1.37
C LEU A 61 8.59 -7.35 1.86
N ASN A 62 9.76 -7.53 2.50
CA ASN A 62 10.56 -6.42 3.01
C ASN A 62 11.12 -5.53 1.88
N LEU A 63 11.55 -6.13 0.76
CA LEU A 63 11.99 -5.40 -0.42
C LEU A 63 10.84 -4.58 -1.01
N GLY A 64 9.65 -5.18 -1.17
CA GLY A 64 8.45 -4.50 -1.62
C GLY A 64 8.09 -3.33 -0.71
N LEU A 65 8.11 -3.54 0.61
CA LEU A 65 7.79 -2.51 1.60
C LEU A 65 8.78 -1.33 1.54
N ALA A 66 10.08 -1.59 1.44
CA ALA A 66 11.08 -0.54 1.30
C ALA A 66 10.88 0.27 0.01
N LEU A 67 10.55 -0.37 -1.12
CA LEU A 67 10.21 0.30 -2.37
C LEU A 67 8.93 1.13 -2.25
N PHE A 68 7.90 0.58 -1.60
CA PHE A 68 6.63 1.26 -1.35
C PHE A 68 6.82 2.52 -0.50
N LYS A 69 7.60 2.43 0.59
CA LYS A 69 7.91 3.58 1.47
C LYS A 69 8.69 4.69 0.77
N LEU A 70 9.42 4.38 -0.30
CA LEU A 70 10.06 5.37 -1.18
C LEU A 70 9.16 5.89 -2.30
N GLY A 71 7.86 5.53 -2.32
CA GLY A 71 6.94 5.89 -3.40
C GLY A 71 7.24 5.18 -4.74
N LYS A 72 8.14 4.19 -4.76
CA LYS A 72 8.52 3.43 -5.96
C LYS A 72 7.49 2.32 -6.24
N PHE A 73 6.22 2.70 -6.34
CA PHE A 73 5.08 1.79 -6.40
C PHE A 73 5.19 0.76 -7.52
N LYS A 74 5.56 1.18 -8.74
CA LYS A 74 5.75 0.27 -9.88
C LYS A 74 6.81 -0.80 -9.61
N ALA A 75 7.91 -0.43 -8.93
CA ALA A 75 8.98 -1.37 -8.60
C ALA A 75 8.60 -2.31 -7.44
N ALA A 76 7.70 -1.88 -6.55
CA ALA A 76 7.23 -2.67 -5.42
C ALA A 76 6.29 -3.84 -5.82
N ILE A 77 5.65 -3.76 -6.99
CA ILE A 77 4.71 -4.78 -7.50
C ILE A 77 5.35 -6.17 -7.59
N ALA A 78 6.54 -6.29 -8.20
CA ALA A 78 7.15 -7.60 -8.43
C ALA A 78 7.53 -8.32 -7.12
N PRO A 79 8.19 -7.66 -6.14
CA PRO A 79 8.42 -8.25 -4.82
C PRO A 79 7.15 -8.64 -4.08
N PHE A 80 6.08 -7.82 -4.09
CA PHE A 80 4.82 -8.20 -3.43
C PHE A 80 4.12 -9.37 -4.12
N ARG A 81 4.17 -9.45 -5.47
CA ARG A 81 3.69 -10.64 -6.20
C ARG A 81 4.48 -11.89 -5.83
N ALA A 82 5.80 -11.79 -5.70
CA ALA A 82 6.64 -12.91 -5.28
C ALA A 82 6.34 -13.33 -3.83
N ALA A 83 6.10 -12.38 -2.93
CA ALA A 83 5.68 -12.67 -1.56
C ALA A 83 4.33 -13.42 -1.53
N LEU A 84 3.33 -12.97 -2.29
CA LEU A 84 2.03 -13.65 -2.40
C LEU A 84 2.09 -15.00 -3.11
N ALA A 85 3.05 -15.22 -4.01
CA ALA A 85 3.25 -16.53 -4.62
C ALA A 85 3.80 -17.55 -3.59
N GLY A 86 4.62 -17.09 -2.64
CA GLY A 86 5.14 -17.92 -1.55
C GLY A 86 4.15 -18.12 -0.40
N ASP A 87 3.32 -17.11 -0.13
CA ASP A 87 2.23 -17.17 0.85
C ASP A 87 0.99 -16.44 0.33
N PRO A 88 0.08 -17.16 -0.35
CA PRO A 88 -1.16 -16.59 -0.88
C PRO A 88 -2.10 -16.04 0.20
N SER A 89 -1.92 -16.42 1.47
CA SER A 89 -2.77 -15.95 2.57
C SER A 89 -2.32 -14.61 3.15
N ASN A 90 -1.13 -14.13 2.78
CA ASN A 90 -0.54 -12.91 3.32
C ASN A 90 -1.34 -11.65 2.95
N MET A 91 -2.22 -11.23 3.86
CA MET A 91 -3.06 -10.05 3.65
C MET A 91 -2.28 -8.74 3.57
N GLN A 92 -1.18 -8.61 4.30
CA GLN A 92 -0.33 -7.41 4.22
C GLN A 92 0.27 -7.25 2.81
N ALA A 93 0.83 -8.33 2.26
CA ALA A 93 1.36 -8.33 0.89
C ALA A 93 0.26 -8.05 -0.15
N ARG A 94 -0.94 -8.57 0.06
CA ARG A 94 -2.11 -8.33 -0.80
C ARG A 94 -2.53 -6.86 -0.80
N THR A 95 -2.69 -6.27 0.38
CA THR A 95 -3.05 -4.85 0.54
C THR A 95 -1.99 -3.95 -0.09
N LEU A 96 -0.71 -4.17 0.22
CA LEU A 96 0.38 -3.38 -0.32
C LEU A 96 0.55 -3.56 -1.84
N LEU A 97 0.22 -4.74 -2.39
CA LEU A 97 0.18 -4.94 -3.83
C LEU A 97 -0.93 -4.12 -4.49
N GLY A 98 -2.14 -4.13 -3.93
CA GLY A 98 -3.25 -3.29 -4.40
C GLY A 98 -2.92 -1.81 -4.37
N MET A 99 -2.39 -1.31 -3.25
CA MET A 99 -1.93 0.07 -3.11
C MET A 99 -0.77 0.39 -4.06
N SER A 100 0.13 -0.56 -4.33
CA SER A 100 1.23 -0.36 -5.30
C SER A 100 0.71 -0.25 -6.72
N TYR A 101 -0.28 -1.06 -7.11
CA TYR A 101 -0.94 -0.91 -8.41
C TYR A 101 -1.66 0.44 -8.51
N TYR A 102 -2.35 0.86 -7.45
CA TYR A 102 -3.01 2.17 -7.38
C TYR A 102 -2.01 3.33 -7.55
N GLY A 103 -0.94 3.35 -6.74
CA GLY A 103 0.10 4.37 -6.84
C GLY A 103 0.88 4.35 -8.16
N ALA A 104 0.94 3.20 -8.84
CA ALA A 104 1.47 3.08 -10.20
C ALA A 104 0.46 3.45 -11.30
N LYS A 105 -0.73 3.94 -10.93
CA LYS A 105 -1.86 4.28 -11.82
C LYS A 105 -2.39 3.11 -12.66
N GLN A 106 -2.17 1.88 -12.18
CA GLN A 106 -2.66 0.65 -12.81
C GLN A 106 -3.99 0.24 -12.18
N PHE A 107 -5.02 1.08 -12.38
CA PHE A 107 -6.27 1.00 -11.61
C PHE A 107 -7.02 -0.31 -11.79
N ALA A 108 -7.07 -0.85 -13.01
CA ALA A 108 -7.71 -2.13 -13.29
C ALA A 108 -7.04 -3.30 -12.55
N ALA A 109 -5.71 -3.27 -12.45
CA ALA A 109 -4.98 -4.29 -11.69
C ALA A 109 -5.16 -4.10 -10.17
N ALA A 110 -5.30 -2.86 -9.70
CA ALA A 110 -5.49 -2.56 -8.29
C ALA A 110 -6.83 -3.05 -7.74
N ALA A 111 -7.92 -2.91 -8.53
CA ALA A 111 -9.30 -3.15 -8.11
C ALA A 111 -9.47 -4.46 -7.33
N LYS A 112 -9.10 -5.60 -7.92
CA LYS A 112 -9.24 -6.93 -7.29
C LYS A 112 -8.55 -7.02 -5.92
N TYR A 113 -7.35 -6.45 -5.80
CA TYR A 113 -6.56 -6.53 -4.57
C TYR A 113 -7.11 -5.57 -3.50
N LEU A 114 -7.50 -4.36 -3.89
CA LEU A 114 -8.10 -3.37 -3.00
C LEU A 114 -9.47 -3.83 -2.49
N GLU A 115 -10.33 -4.37 -3.35
CA GLU A 115 -11.62 -4.93 -2.95
C GLU A 115 -11.46 -6.05 -1.92
N THR A 116 -10.51 -6.96 -2.15
CA THR A 116 -10.24 -8.06 -1.22
C THR A 116 -9.72 -7.53 0.12
N ALA A 117 -8.83 -6.52 0.07
CA ALA A 117 -8.27 -5.92 1.27
C ALA A 117 -9.33 -5.14 2.07
N ALA A 118 -10.15 -4.34 1.41
CA ALA A 118 -11.22 -3.55 2.02
C ALA A 118 -12.32 -4.44 2.63
N LYS A 119 -12.64 -5.58 2.01
CA LYS A 119 -13.56 -6.58 2.58
C LYS A 119 -13.00 -7.25 3.83
N ALA A 120 -11.68 -7.44 3.91
CA ALA A 120 -11.04 -8.06 5.06
C ALA A 120 -10.93 -7.11 6.26
N ASP A 121 -10.89 -5.81 6.02
CA ASP A 121 -10.80 -4.76 7.05
C ASP A 121 -11.78 -3.62 6.71
N PRO A 122 -13.10 -3.83 6.90
CA PRO A 122 -14.12 -2.85 6.50
C PRO A 122 -14.05 -1.56 7.31
N ALA A 123 -13.46 -1.58 8.50
CA ALA A 123 -13.31 -0.42 9.38
C ALA A 123 -12.14 0.51 8.98
N ASN A 124 -11.29 0.07 8.04
CA ASN A 124 -10.14 0.86 7.59
C ASN A 124 -10.54 1.92 6.58
N ILE A 125 -10.89 3.11 7.08
CA ILE A 125 -11.34 4.24 6.26
C ILE A 125 -10.33 4.61 5.16
N GLU A 126 -9.03 4.60 5.46
CA GLU A 126 -7.99 4.93 4.46
C GLU A 126 -8.02 3.94 3.28
N LEU A 127 -8.16 2.65 3.58
CA LEU A 127 -8.26 1.61 2.55
C LEU A 127 -9.56 1.71 1.75
N GLN A 128 -10.69 2.00 2.41
CA GLN A 128 -11.98 2.26 1.75
C GLN A 128 -11.87 3.48 0.82
N GLN A 129 -11.23 4.56 1.26
CA GLN A 129 -11.01 5.76 0.44
C GLN A 129 -10.17 5.47 -0.80
N ILE A 130 -9.11 4.65 -0.68
CA ILE A 130 -8.30 4.24 -1.82
C ILE A 130 -9.12 3.39 -2.80
N LEU A 131 -9.96 2.48 -2.30
CA LEU A 131 -10.86 1.69 -3.15
C LEU A 131 -11.89 2.58 -3.86
N ALA A 132 -12.56 3.49 -3.16
CA ALA A 132 -13.56 4.39 -3.74
C ALA A 132 -12.96 5.27 -4.84
N GLN A 133 -11.78 5.85 -4.59
CA GLN A 133 -11.04 6.61 -5.60
C GLN A 133 -10.60 5.75 -6.78
N ASN A 134 -10.14 4.51 -6.52
CA ASN A 134 -9.81 3.56 -7.59
C ASN A 134 -11.03 3.29 -8.49
N CYS A 135 -12.21 3.11 -7.88
CA CYS A 135 -13.46 2.91 -8.59
C CYS A 135 -13.89 4.16 -9.39
N LEU A 136 -13.75 5.38 -8.84
CA LEU A 136 -13.97 6.63 -9.56
C LEU A 136 -13.06 6.75 -10.80
N LEU A 137 -11.76 6.50 -10.65
CA LEU A 137 -10.78 6.58 -11.74
C LEU A 137 -11.04 5.54 -12.84
N MET A 138 -11.68 4.42 -12.49
CA MET A 138 -12.16 3.41 -13.42
C MET A 138 -13.54 3.71 -14.00
N LYS A 139 -14.20 4.80 -13.58
CA LYS A 139 -15.60 5.12 -13.87
C LYS A 139 -16.59 4.03 -13.43
N ASN A 140 -16.20 3.21 -12.46
CA ASN A 140 -17.09 2.26 -11.78
C ASN A 140 -17.84 3.01 -10.68
N TYR A 141 -18.79 3.86 -11.09
CA TYR A 141 -19.55 4.70 -10.17
C TYR A 141 -20.36 3.91 -9.13
N PRO A 142 -21.00 2.76 -9.46
CA PRO A 142 -21.67 1.94 -8.44
C PRO A 142 -20.73 1.54 -7.30
N CYS A 143 -19.54 1.03 -7.61
CA CYS A 143 -18.53 0.71 -6.59
C CYS A 143 -18.14 1.94 -5.77
N ALA A 144 -17.86 3.07 -6.43
CA ALA A 144 -17.44 4.30 -5.75
C ALA A 144 -18.53 4.79 -4.78
N ILE A 145 -19.78 4.86 -5.24
CA ILE A 145 -20.94 5.29 -4.44
C ILE A 145 -21.13 4.40 -3.21
N ASP A 146 -21.14 3.08 -3.39
CA ASP A 146 -21.33 2.14 -2.29
C ASP A 146 -20.20 2.26 -1.26
N THR A 147 -18.95 2.42 -1.74
CA THR A 147 -17.78 2.55 -0.87
C THR A 147 -17.78 3.89 -0.11
N PHE A 148 -18.15 5.00 -0.75
CA PHE A 148 -18.27 6.30 -0.06
C PHE A 148 -19.39 6.33 0.97
N ARG A 149 -20.53 5.70 0.68
CA ARG A 149 -21.61 5.53 1.66
C ARG A 149 -21.14 4.76 2.88
N HIS A 150 -20.45 3.65 2.68
CA HIS A 150 -19.85 2.88 3.78
C HIS A 150 -18.89 3.73 4.62
N ILE A 151 -18.10 4.62 4.00
CA ILE A 151 -17.24 5.57 4.75
C ILE A 151 -18.09 6.55 5.57
N LEU A 152 -19.17 7.09 5.01
CA LEU A 152 -20.07 8.03 5.71
C LEU A 152 -20.87 7.36 6.83
N GLU A 153 -21.16 6.07 6.75
CA GLU A 153 -21.75 5.32 7.86
C GLU A 153 -20.84 5.30 9.10
N MET A 154 -19.52 5.30 8.89
CA MET A 154 -18.53 5.33 9.97
C MET A 154 -18.14 6.77 10.38
N ASN A 155 -18.12 7.68 9.42
CA ASN A 155 -17.74 9.08 9.63
C ASN A 155 -18.67 10.01 8.83
N PRO A 156 -19.86 10.34 9.37
CA PRO A 156 -20.86 11.13 8.65
C PRO A 156 -20.42 12.57 8.44
N ASP A 157 -19.57 13.12 9.31
CA ASP A 157 -19.15 14.52 9.28
C ASP A 157 -17.91 14.73 8.39
N SER A 158 -17.86 14.07 7.23
CA SER A 158 -16.77 14.22 6.28
C SER A 158 -17.21 14.98 5.02
N ALA A 159 -17.04 16.30 5.05
CA ALA A 159 -17.34 17.16 3.89
C ALA A 159 -16.60 16.70 2.60
N ALA A 160 -15.35 16.25 2.75
CA ALA A 160 -14.58 15.72 1.63
C ALA A 160 -15.21 14.47 1.00
N ILE A 161 -15.74 13.54 1.82
CA ILE A 161 -16.40 12.34 1.29
C ILE A 161 -17.75 12.68 0.68
N HIS A 162 -18.52 13.59 1.28
CA HIS A 162 -19.76 14.10 0.66
C HIS A 162 -19.50 14.73 -0.71
N MET A 163 -18.43 15.53 -0.86
CA MET A 163 -18.05 16.07 -2.17
C MET A 163 -17.74 14.96 -3.19
N LEU A 164 -16.90 13.99 -2.83
CA LEU A 164 -16.53 12.89 -3.72
C LEU A 164 -17.71 11.99 -4.09
N LEU A 165 -18.65 11.77 -3.16
CA LEU A 165 -19.89 11.04 -3.41
C LEU A 165 -20.81 11.83 -4.35
N GLY A 166 -20.92 13.15 -4.16
CA GLY A 166 -21.64 14.04 -5.07
C GLY A 166 -21.07 14.02 -6.49
N GLU A 167 -19.74 14.07 -6.63
CA GLU A 167 -19.06 13.93 -7.92
C GLU A 167 -19.34 12.56 -8.59
N ALA A 168 -19.40 11.48 -7.79
CA ALA A 168 -19.74 10.15 -8.29
C ALA A 168 -21.18 10.09 -8.82
N PHE A 169 -22.13 10.72 -8.13
CA PHE A 169 -23.52 10.83 -8.59
C PHE A 169 -23.64 11.68 -9.86
N ASP A 170 -23.01 12.85 -9.88
CA ASP A 170 -23.05 13.75 -11.04
C ASP A 170 -22.46 13.06 -12.29
N SER A 171 -21.32 12.38 -12.13
CA SER A 171 -20.67 11.62 -13.20
C SER A 171 -21.45 10.38 -13.66
N SER A 172 -22.51 9.99 -12.94
CA SER A 172 -23.43 8.90 -13.28
C SER A 172 -24.85 9.38 -13.61
N ASP A 173 -25.01 10.67 -13.97
CA ASP A 173 -26.26 11.32 -14.35
C ASP A 173 -27.34 11.35 -13.24
N ARG A 174 -26.92 11.22 -11.98
CA ARG A 174 -27.77 11.22 -10.78
C ARG A 174 -27.74 12.60 -10.09
N THR A 175 -28.19 13.61 -10.83
CA THR A 175 -28.04 15.02 -10.46
C THR A 175 -28.71 15.39 -9.13
N LEU A 176 -29.87 14.81 -8.80
CA LEU A 176 -30.58 15.11 -7.56
C LEU A 176 -29.81 14.62 -6.34
N GLU A 177 -29.28 13.40 -6.41
CA GLU A 177 -28.42 12.86 -5.36
C GLU A 177 -27.12 13.66 -5.24
N ALA A 178 -26.51 14.07 -6.36
CA ALA A 178 -25.32 14.92 -6.34
C ALA A 178 -25.55 16.23 -5.58
N ILE A 179 -26.65 16.94 -5.88
CA ILE A 179 -27.02 18.18 -5.17
C ILE A 179 -27.18 17.94 -3.67
N SER A 180 -27.84 16.84 -3.27
CA SER A 180 -28.03 16.50 -1.87
C SER A 180 -26.70 16.33 -1.14
N GLU A 181 -25.73 15.66 -1.77
CA GLU A 181 -24.40 15.44 -1.18
C GLU A 181 -23.57 16.72 -1.13
N PHE A 182 -23.62 17.57 -2.16
CA PHE A 182 -22.95 18.87 -2.12
C PHE A 182 -23.51 19.80 -1.03
N GLN A 183 -24.83 19.77 -0.82
CA GLN A 183 -25.46 20.48 0.30
C GLN A 183 -25.04 19.90 1.66
N ALA A 184 -24.90 18.58 1.77
CA ALA A 184 -24.39 17.94 2.98
C ALA A 184 -22.94 18.37 3.27
N ALA A 185 -22.08 18.40 2.26
CA ALA A 185 -20.70 18.88 2.40
C ALA A 185 -20.64 20.33 2.93
N ALA A 186 -21.45 21.24 2.37
CA ALA A 186 -21.52 22.64 2.80
C ALA A 186 -22.05 22.82 4.22
N ARG A 187 -22.94 21.93 4.69
CA ARG A 187 -23.44 21.96 6.08
C ARG A 187 -22.37 21.53 7.09
N VAL A 188 -21.53 20.58 6.73
CA VAL A 188 -20.49 20.01 7.60
C VAL A 188 -19.24 20.90 7.66
N ALA A 189 -18.94 21.66 6.60
CA ALA A 189 -17.85 22.63 6.55
C ALA A 189 -18.38 24.02 6.10
N PRO A 190 -19.03 24.78 7.01
CA PRO A 190 -19.67 26.06 6.71
C PRO A 190 -18.71 27.21 6.41
#